data_AF-A0A5Q0GK77-F1
#
_entry.id   AF-A0A5Q0GK77-F1
#
_cell.length_a   1.000
_cell.length_b   1.000
_cell.length_c   1.000
_cell.angle_alpha   90.00
_cell.angle_beta   90.00
_cell.angle_gamma   90.00
#
_symmetry.space_group_name_H-M   'P 1'
#
loop_
_entity.id
_entity.type
_entity.pdbx_description
1 polymer ?
#
loop_
_entity_poly.entity_id
_entity_poly.type
_entity_poly.pdbx_seq_one_letter_code
_entity_poly.pdbx_strand_id
1 'polypeptide(L)'
;MVKRKNSDNSGTVAQGNYEAKVAEIEAIISRIESGELELETVFEQFANAVQYLRQCDTFLQQRQQQIDLLIETLNEQDGDQIPRVSNDGIEPKK
;
A
#
# COMPACT_ATOMS: atom_id res chain seq x y z
N MET A 1 -4.68 -20.91 31.16
CA MET A 1 -4.04 -19.64 30.74
C MET A 1 -2.67 -19.93 30.14
N VAL A 2 -2.54 -20.03 28.81
CA VAL A 2 -1.26 -20.20 28.09
C VAL A 2 -1.49 -19.54 26.72
N LYS A 3 -1.05 -18.29 26.50
CA LYS A 3 0.29 -17.74 26.17
C LYS A 3 0.26 -17.27 24.72
N ARG A 4 -0.10 -16.00 24.55
CA ARG A 4 -0.04 -15.25 23.28
C ARG A 4 1.39 -15.26 22.76
N LYS A 5 1.61 -15.72 21.53
CA LYS A 5 2.83 -15.46 20.76
C LYS A 5 2.39 -14.67 19.53
N ASN A 6 2.27 -13.34 19.71
CA ASN A 6 2.13 -12.44 18.58
C ASN A 6 3.52 -12.25 17.98
N SER A 7 3.74 -12.84 16.81
CA SER A 7 4.94 -12.64 16.02
C SER A 7 4.86 -11.26 15.36
N ASP A 8 5.29 -10.23 16.10
CA ASP A 8 5.54 -8.92 15.51
C ASP A 8 6.82 -8.99 14.67
N ASN A 9 6.66 -9.38 13.40
CA ASN A 9 7.74 -9.27 12.43
C ASN A 9 7.18 -8.98 11.04
N SER A 10 6.49 -7.84 10.89
CA SER A 10 5.93 -7.41 9.60
C SER A 10 6.03 -5.90 9.37
N GLY A 11 7.05 -5.25 9.94
CA GLY A 11 7.25 -3.80 9.80
C GLY A 11 8.39 -3.39 8.87
N THR A 12 9.46 -4.19 8.78
CA THR A 12 10.75 -3.75 8.19
C THR A 12 11.14 -4.49 6.92
N VAL A 13 10.56 -5.66 6.64
CA VAL A 13 10.94 -6.50 5.49
C VAL A 13 10.32 -6.00 4.16
N ALA A 14 9.28 -5.16 4.24
CA ALA A 14 8.50 -4.79 3.05
C ALA A 14 9.07 -3.54 2.34
N GLN A 15 9.62 -2.58 3.07
CA GLN A 15 10.18 -1.34 2.51
C GLN A 15 11.61 -1.52 1.97
N GLY A 16 12.36 -2.52 2.43
CA GLY A 16 13.62 -2.88 1.77
C GLY A 16 13.43 -3.53 0.40
N ASN A 17 12.22 -3.99 0.07
CA ASN A 17 11.96 -4.77 -1.13
C ASN A 17 11.56 -3.89 -2.33
N TYR A 18 10.74 -2.85 -2.14
CA TYR A 18 10.28 -2.02 -3.26
C TYR A 18 11.42 -1.19 -3.87
N GLU A 19 12.12 -0.42 -3.06
CA GLU A 19 13.20 0.48 -3.47
C GLU A 19 14.36 -0.30 -4.10
N ALA A 20 14.67 -1.49 -3.56
CA ALA A 20 15.65 -2.40 -4.16
C ALA A 20 15.18 -2.90 -5.54
N LYS A 21 13.90 -3.28 -5.70
CA LYS A 21 13.36 -3.73 -6.99
C LYS A 21 13.37 -2.62 -8.03
N VAL A 22 13.07 -1.39 -7.63
CA VAL A 22 13.18 -0.22 -8.52
C VAL A 22 14.62 -0.03 -9.00
N ALA A 23 15.60 -0.09 -8.08
CA ALA A 23 17.02 0.02 -8.45
C ALA A 23 17.47 -1.09 -9.43
N GLU A 24 16.99 -2.33 -9.24
CA GLU A 24 17.27 -3.43 -10.18
C GLU A 24 16.64 -3.17 -11.56
N ILE A 25 15.43 -2.62 -11.62
CA ILE A 25 14.77 -2.27 -12.89
C ILE A 25 15.58 -1.18 -13.62
N GLU A 26 16.02 -0.13 -12.91
CA GLU A 26 16.85 0.94 -13.49
C GLU A 26 18.20 0.40 -14.02
N ALA A 27 18.81 -0.52 -13.30
CA ALA A 27 20.03 -1.20 -13.73
C ALA A 27 19.81 -2.04 -14.99
N ILE A 28 18.68 -2.74 -15.08
CA ILE A 28 18.29 -3.49 -16.28
C ILE A 28 18.12 -2.55 -17.48
N ILE A 29 17.38 -1.45 -17.31
CA ILE A 29 17.15 -0.46 -18.38
C ILE A 29 18.48 0.09 -18.87
N SER A 30 19.36 0.50 -17.96
CA SER A 30 20.69 1.03 -18.29
C SER A 30 21.52 0.05 -19.12
N ARG A 31 21.43 -1.26 -18.83
CA ARG A 31 22.14 -2.31 -19.61
C ARG A 31 21.51 -2.55 -20.97
N ILE A 32 20.19 -2.45 -21.10
CA ILE A 32 19.51 -2.57 -22.39
C ILE A 32 19.85 -1.36 -23.28
N GLU A 33 19.85 -0.15 -22.70
CA GLU A 33 20.15 1.10 -23.41
C GLU A 33 21.62 1.21 -23.84
N SER A 34 22.55 0.49 -23.20
CA SER A 34 23.94 0.45 -23.64
C SER A 34 24.10 -0.17 -25.04
N GLY A 35 23.17 -1.03 -25.44
CA GLY A 35 23.20 -1.73 -26.74
C GLY A 35 24.28 -2.81 -26.84
N GLU A 36 24.93 -3.18 -25.73
CA GLU A 36 26.01 -4.18 -25.70
C GLU A 36 25.50 -5.62 -25.46
N LEU A 37 24.20 -5.78 -25.18
CA LEU A 37 23.60 -7.08 -24.91
C LEU A 37 23.19 -7.78 -26.21
N GLU A 38 23.45 -9.08 -26.26
CA GLU A 38 22.86 -9.96 -27.26
C GLU A 38 21.32 -9.95 -27.16
N LEU A 39 20.64 -10.10 -28.30
CA LEU A 39 19.19 -9.98 -28.37
C LEU A 39 18.46 -10.95 -27.43
N GLU A 40 18.95 -12.17 -27.29
CA GLU A 40 18.41 -13.16 -26.34
C GLU A 40 18.49 -12.65 -24.89
N THR A 41 19.65 -12.09 -24.49
CA THR A 41 19.84 -11.51 -23.17
C THR A 41 18.95 -10.29 -22.94
N VAL A 42 18.69 -9.47 -23.98
CA VAL A 42 17.74 -8.34 -23.86
C VAL A 42 16.34 -8.85 -23.48
N PHE A 43 15.87 -9.94 -24.09
CA PHE A 43 14.56 -10.51 -23.75
C PHE A 43 14.51 -11.07 -22.33
N GLU A 44 15.57 -11.74 -21.88
CA GLU A 44 15.67 -12.23 -20.50
C GLU A 44 15.63 -11.08 -19.48
N GLN A 45 16.43 -10.04 -19.72
CA GLN A 45 16.47 -8.86 -18.85
C GLN A 45 15.13 -8.13 -18.83
N PHE A 46 14.49 -7.97 -19.98
CA PHE A 46 13.17 -7.38 -20.08
C PHE A 46 12.11 -8.18 -19.31
N ALA A 47 12.13 -9.52 -19.41
CA ALA A 47 11.22 -10.38 -18.65
C ALA A 47 11.40 -10.23 -17.13
N ASN A 48 12.65 -10.13 -16.67
CA ASN A 48 12.97 -9.86 -15.26
C ASN A 48 12.43 -8.50 -14.81
N ALA A 49 12.64 -7.44 -15.60
CA ALA A 49 12.11 -6.11 -15.30
C ALA A 49 10.58 -6.12 -15.19
N VAL A 50 9.88 -6.81 -16.09
CA VAL A 50 8.41 -6.97 -16.02
C VAL A 50 7.99 -7.69 -14.74
N GLN A 51 8.72 -8.73 -14.32
CA GLN A 51 8.44 -9.43 -13.07
C GLN A 51 8.60 -8.52 -11.86
N TYR A 52 9.65 -7.70 -11.82
CA TYR A 52 9.89 -6.76 -10.72
C TYR A 52 8.85 -5.64 -10.70
N LEU A 53 8.43 -5.13 -11.86
CA LEU A 53 7.34 -4.15 -11.95
C LEU A 53 6.03 -4.68 -11.37
N ARG A 54 5.69 -5.95 -11.64
CA ARG A 54 4.50 -6.59 -11.05
C ARG A 54 4.58 -6.72 -9.53
N GLN A 55 5.76 -7.02 -9.01
CA GLN A 55 5.99 -7.08 -7.56
C GLN A 55 5.83 -5.69 -6.93
N CYS A 56 6.34 -4.66 -7.59
CA CYS A 56 6.19 -3.27 -7.17
C CYS A 56 4.71 -2.84 -7.14
N ASP A 57 3.96 -3.13 -8.20
CA ASP A 57 2.52 -2.82 -8.29
C ASP A 57 1.72 -3.52 -7.18
N THR A 58 1.98 -4.82 -6.97
CA THR A 58 1.35 -5.59 -5.88
C THR A 58 1.62 -4.97 -4.52
N PHE A 59 2.87 -4.57 -4.27
CA PHE A 59 3.26 -3.92 -3.02
C PHE A 59 2.53 -2.59 -2.82
N LEU A 60 2.47 -1.74 -3.86
CA LEU A 60 1.78 -0.45 -3.79
C LEU A 60 0.28 -0.62 -3.54
N GLN A 61 -0.38 -1.58 -4.20
CA GLN A 61 -1.79 -1.88 -3.97
C GLN A 61 -2.05 -2.30 -2.52
N GLN A 62 -1.20 -3.16 -1.94
CA GLN A 62 -1.30 -3.56 -0.54
C GLN A 62 -1.15 -2.37 0.40
N ARG A 63 -0.20 -1.47 0.13
CA ARG A 63 0.01 -0.26 0.93
C ARG A 63 -1.15 0.72 0.82
N GLN A 64 -1.71 0.90 -0.37
CA GLN A 64 -2.89 1.75 -0.57
C GLN A 64 -4.07 1.22 0.25
N GLN A 65 -4.36 -0.09 0.17
CA GLN A 65 -5.43 -0.69 0.96
C GLN A 65 -5.24 -0.50 2.47
N GLN A 66 -4.01 -0.61 2.96
CA GLN A 66 -3.70 -0.35 4.38
C GLN A 66 -3.99 1.10 4.78
N ILE A 67 -3.65 2.06 3.91
CA ILE A 67 -3.93 3.49 4.15
C ILE A 67 -5.44 3.75 4.15
N ASP A 68 -6.18 3.20 3.18
CA ASP A 68 -7.63 3.38 3.08
C ASP A 68 -8.35 2.89 4.34
N LEU A 69 -7.98 1.72 4.86
CA LEU A 69 -8.52 1.18 6.12
C LEU A 69 -8.20 2.07 7.32
N LEU A 70 -7.01 2.67 7.35
CA LEU A 70 -6.60 3.57 8.42
C LEU A 70 -7.43 4.86 8.40
N ILE A 71 -7.73 5.38 7.21
CA ILE A 71 -8.60 6.56 7.02
C ILE A 71 -10.04 6.24 7.45
N GLU A 72 -10.58 5.08 7.05
CA GLU A 72 -11.90 4.62 7.47
C GLU A 72 -12.01 4.55 9.00
N THR A 73 -11.02 3.94 9.65
CA THR A 73 -10.97 3.81 11.11
C THR A 73 -10.89 5.17 11.83
N LEU A 74 -10.18 6.15 11.26
CA LEU A 74 -10.13 7.51 11.82
C LEU A 74 -11.50 8.21 11.71
N ASN A 75 -12.18 8.08 10.57
CA ASN A 75 -13.50 8.70 10.36
C ASN A 75 -14.60 8.09 11.24
N GLU A 76 -14.50 6.81 11.58
CA GLU A 76 -15.43 6.16 12.51
C GLU A 76 -15.28 6.65 13.96
N GLN A 77 -14.08 7.10 14.35
CA GLN A 77 -13.80 7.64 15.68
C GLN A 77 -14.32 9.08 15.87
N ASP A 78 -14.52 9.83 14.78
CA ASP A 78 -15.14 11.16 14.79
C ASP A 78 -16.69 11.09 14.72
N GLY A 79 -17.27 9.88 14.78
CA GLY A 79 -18.68 9.61 14.55
C GLY A 79 -19.61 9.71 15.77
N ASP A 80 -19.19 10.22 16.93
CA ASP A 80 -20.09 10.35 18.09
C ASP A 80 -20.25 11.79 18.66
N GLN A 81 -21.52 12.13 18.87
CA GLN A 81 -22.13 13.36 19.38
C GLN A 81 -22.08 14.67 18.56
N ILE A 82 -23.04 14.78 17.64
CA ILE A 82 -23.93 15.97 17.68
C ILE A 82 -25.25 15.53 18.34
N PRO A 83 -25.58 16.01 19.55
CA PRO A 83 -26.88 15.75 20.14
C PRO A 83 -27.93 16.33 19.20
N ARG A 84 -28.80 15.48 18.66
CA ARG A 84 -30.03 15.96 18.02
C ARG A 84 -30.81 16.66 19.11
N VAL A 85 -30.85 17.99 19.05
CA VAL A 85 -31.79 18.77 19.85
C VAL A 85 -33.20 18.28 19.48
N SER A 86 -33.76 17.43 20.34
CA SER A 86 -35.18 17.14 20.35
C SER A 86 -35.88 18.48 20.53
N ASN A 87 -36.46 18.99 19.47
CA ASN A 87 -37.34 20.15 19.55
C ASN A 87 -38.68 19.68 20.11
N ASP A 88 -38.67 19.29 21.38
CA ASP A 88 -39.88 18.99 22.14
C ASP A 88 -40.49 20.31 22.61
N GLY A 89 -41.65 20.63 22.03
CA GLY A 89 -42.68 21.44 22.66
C GLY A 89 -42.45 22.94 22.79
N ILE A 90 -42.99 23.72 21.83
CA ILE A 90 -43.82 24.89 22.17
C ILE A 90 -45.04 24.89 21.23
N GLU A 91 -46.13 24.31 21.72
CA GLU A 91 -47.47 24.42 21.13
C GLU A 91 -48.01 25.85 21.39
N PRO A 92 -48.39 26.63 20.36
CA PRO A 92 -49.04 27.91 20.60
C PRO A 92 -50.51 27.69 20.99
N LYS A 93 -50.82 27.94 22.27
CA LYS A 93 -52.20 28.07 22.78
C LYS A 93 -52.94 29.14 21.96
N LYS A 94 -53.99 28.74 21.24
CA LYS A 94 -55.03 29.63 20.73
C LYS A 94 -56.20 29.69 21.70
#